data_AF-A0A0F8ZCB6-F1
#
_entry.id   AF-A0A0F8ZCB6-F1
#
_cell.length_a   1.000
_cell.length_b   1.000
_cell.length_c   1.000
_cell.angle_alpha   90.00
_cell.angle_beta   90.00
_cell.angle_gamma   90.00
#
_symmetry.space_group_name_H-M   'P 1'
#
loop_
_entity.id
_entity.type
_entity.pdbx_description
1 polymer ?
#
loop_
_entity_poly.entity_id
_entity_poly.type
_entity_poly.pdbx_seq_one_letter_code
_entity_poly.pdbx_strand_id
1 'polypeptide(L)'
;MPTYPQMRAQPPFRERLVDKDGRLTRPWLAWFQGQFKKLGGLTDTAPISIDGEAATAVNAQTALTAATAQDATSAAYVYTPANALTGQDRGASLGGRIVVAGTVFDWVDLKNVSYNGVSLIKDDAGADLAYSTQYFVYCDDPSRTGGAVTWKATTDYLKLNNVGRWHLGAVVTPADAGGDTAGGGDGGGGGLGRIERYGF
;
A
#
# COMPACT_ATOMS: atom_id res chain seq x y z
N MET A 1 -33.69 -55.36 -30.76
CA MET A 1 -33.00 -54.93 -29.52
C MET A 1 -32.06 -53.78 -29.88
N PRO A 2 -31.96 -52.71 -29.08
CA PRO A 2 -31.02 -51.61 -29.33
C PRO A 2 -29.58 -52.17 -29.42
N THR A 3 -28.76 -51.62 -30.31
CA THR A 3 -27.36 -52.03 -30.41
C THR A 3 -26.55 -51.48 -29.22
N TYR A 4 -25.50 -52.21 -28.79
CA TYR A 4 -24.65 -51.85 -27.64
C TYR A 4 -24.14 -50.40 -27.63
N PRO A 5 -23.82 -49.76 -28.78
CA PRO A 5 -23.43 -48.34 -28.82
C PRO A 5 -24.57 -47.36 -28.49
N GLN A 6 -25.82 -47.70 -28.83
CA GLN A 6 -27.00 -46.84 -28.61
C GLN A 6 -27.39 -46.77 -27.13
N MET A 7 -27.03 -47.78 -26.33
CA MET A 7 -27.28 -47.82 -24.88
C MET A 7 -26.40 -46.84 -24.07
N ARG A 8 -25.38 -46.20 -24.69
CA ARG A 8 -24.45 -45.29 -24.00
C ARG A 8 -24.88 -43.82 -23.96
N ALA A 9 -25.83 -43.40 -24.80
CA ALA A 9 -26.18 -41.98 -24.96
C ALA A 9 -27.35 -41.52 -24.09
N GLN A 10 -28.31 -42.40 -23.78
CA GLN A 10 -29.51 -42.07 -23.01
C GLN A 10 -29.77 -43.09 -21.90
N PRO A 11 -30.34 -42.68 -20.74
CA PRO A 11 -30.72 -43.61 -19.68
C PRO A 11 -31.73 -44.65 -20.20
N PRO A 12 -31.65 -45.92 -19.77
CA PRO A 12 -32.58 -46.95 -20.20
C PRO A 12 -33.92 -46.85 -19.46
N PHE A 13 -34.68 -45.78 -19.72
CA PHE A 13 -35.94 -45.43 -19.03
C PHE A 13 -37.06 -46.47 -19.16
N ARG A 14 -36.98 -47.38 -20.13
CA ARG A 14 -37.98 -48.44 -20.35
C ARG A 14 -37.68 -49.73 -19.59
N GLU A 15 -36.56 -49.77 -18.86
CA GLU A 15 -36.16 -50.93 -18.07
C GLU A 15 -36.16 -50.61 -16.58
N ARG A 16 -36.52 -51.62 -15.76
CA ARG A 16 -36.48 -51.50 -14.30
C ARG A 16 -35.03 -51.23 -13.87
N LEU A 17 -34.84 -50.25 -12.99
CA LEU A 17 -33.52 -49.88 -12.45
C LEU A 17 -32.87 -51.06 -11.73
N VAL A 18 -33.68 -51.83 -11.02
CA VAL A 18 -33.26 -52.90 -10.13
C VAL A 18 -33.99 -54.20 -10.51
N ASP A 19 -33.29 -55.32 -10.47
CA ASP A 19 -33.89 -56.65 -10.64
C ASP A 19 -34.61 -57.11 -9.36
N LYS A 20 -35.26 -58.28 -9.44
CA LYS A 20 -36.02 -58.87 -8.32
C LYS A 20 -35.16 -59.19 -7.09
N ASP A 21 -33.83 -59.24 -7.26
CA ASP A 21 -32.86 -59.59 -6.22
C ASP A 21 -32.18 -58.33 -5.65
N GLY A 22 -32.66 -57.13 -6.02
CA GLY A 22 -32.15 -55.86 -5.50
C GLY A 22 -30.86 -55.36 -6.18
N ARG A 23 -30.44 -55.96 -7.31
CA ARG A 23 -29.23 -55.56 -8.04
C ARG A 23 -29.55 -54.68 -9.24
N LEU A 24 -28.63 -53.79 -9.62
CA LEU A 24 -28.75 -52.99 -10.84
C LEU A 24 -28.88 -53.90 -12.07
N THR A 25 -29.87 -53.62 -12.92
CA THR A 25 -30.03 -54.36 -14.17
C THR A 25 -28.85 -54.08 -15.11
N ARG A 26 -28.54 -55.04 -15.99
CA ARG A 26 -27.38 -54.95 -16.90
C ARG A 26 -27.37 -53.67 -17.73
N PRO A 27 -28.51 -53.18 -18.28
CA PRO A 27 -28.49 -51.95 -19.07
C PRO A 27 -28.25 -50.70 -18.23
N TRP A 28 -28.79 -50.65 -17.01
CA TRP A 28 -28.48 -49.56 -16.07
C TRP A 28 -27.02 -49.59 -15.61
N LEU A 29 -26.45 -50.77 -15.34
CA LEU A 29 -25.03 -50.92 -15.00
C LEU A 29 -24.10 -50.45 -16.14
N ALA A 30 -24.40 -50.85 -17.37
CA ALA A 30 -23.63 -50.44 -18.55
C ALA A 30 -23.71 -48.92 -18.80
N TRP A 31 -24.88 -48.32 -18.58
CA TRP A 31 -25.07 -46.89 -18.67
C TRP A 31 -24.28 -46.13 -17.60
N PHE A 32 -24.38 -46.52 -16.32
CA PHE A 32 -23.62 -45.90 -15.23
C PHE A 32 -22.11 -46.01 -15.44
N GLN A 33 -21.59 -47.17 -15.82
CA GLN A 33 -20.17 -47.34 -16.16
C GLN A 33 -19.75 -46.43 -17.32
N GLY A 34 -20.64 -46.18 -18.28
CA GLY A 34 -20.41 -45.21 -19.36
C GLY A 34 -20.32 -43.76 -18.86
N GLN A 35 -21.19 -43.35 -17.93
CA GLN A 35 -21.15 -42.01 -17.33
C GLN A 35 -19.92 -41.82 -16.43
N PHE A 36 -19.58 -42.81 -15.60
CA PHE A 36 -18.39 -42.74 -14.76
C PHE A 36 -17.09 -42.69 -15.58
N LYS A 37 -17.04 -43.36 -16.74
CA LYS A 37 -15.91 -43.20 -17.67
C LYS A 37 -15.82 -41.82 -18.31
N LYS A 38 -16.94 -41.10 -18.45
CA LYS A 38 -16.93 -39.69 -18.89
C LYS A 38 -16.49 -38.75 -17.78
N LEU A 39 -16.88 -39.02 -16.54
CA LEU A 39 -16.47 -38.27 -15.35
C LEU A 39 -15.01 -38.51 -14.95
N GLY A 40 -14.50 -39.73 -15.16
CA GLY A 40 -13.11 -40.11 -14.86
C GLY A 40 -12.17 -40.06 -16.08
N GLY A 41 -12.69 -39.74 -17.26
CA GLY A 41 -11.84 -39.29 -18.36
C GLY A 41 -11.40 -37.88 -18.03
N LEU A 42 -10.11 -37.58 -18.19
CA LEU A 42 -9.56 -36.23 -18.10
C LEU A 42 -10.30 -35.32 -19.08
N THR A 43 -11.49 -34.80 -18.73
CA THR A 43 -12.15 -33.75 -19.50
C THR A 43 -11.58 -32.38 -19.16
N ASP A 44 -10.71 -32.33 -18.16
CA ASP A 44 -9.75 -31.25 -17.98
C ASP A 44 -8.34 -31.80 -18.28
N THR A 45 -8.02 -31.88 -19.57
CA THR A 45 -6.63 -32.08 -20.03
C THR A 45 -5.85 -30.78 -20.02
N ALA A 46 -6.42 -29.67 -19.53
CA ALA A 46 -5.59 -28.53 -19.19
C ALA A 46 -4.57 -29.05 -18.16
N PRO A 47 -3.26 -28.96 -18.45
CA PRO A 47 -2.27 -29.18 -17.42
C PRO A 47 -2.66 -28.28 -16.25
N ILE A 48 -2.56 -28.78 -15.02
CA ILE A 48 -2.51 -27.90 -13.85
C ILE A 48 -1.46 -26.85 -14.21
N SER A 49 -1.90 -25.61 -14.44
CA SER A 49 -1.05 -24.53 -14.94
C SER A 49 -0.26 -24.02 -13.76
N ILE A 50 0.73 -24.80 -13.34
CA ILE A 50 1.67 -24.46 -12.28
C ILE A 50 2.35 -23.13 -12.64
N ASP A 51 2.60 -22.88 -13.93
CA ASP A 51 3.21 -21.64 -14.41
C ASP A 51 2.29 -20.43 -14.23
N GLY A 52 0.97 -20.58 -14.44
CA GLY A 52 -0.02 -19.53 -14.23
C GLY A 52 -0.24 -19.19 -12.75
N GLU A 53 -0.22 -20.22 -11.89
CA GLU A 53 -0.31 -20.03 -10.44
C GLU A 53 1.00 -19.46 -9.86
N ALA A 54 2.16 -19.88 -10.37
CA ALA A 54 3.46 -19.34 -9.97
C ALA A 54 3.59 -17.85 -10.33
N ALA A 55 3.14 -17.44 -11.51
CA ALA A 55 3.11 -16.01 -11.89
C ALA A 55 2.19 -15.20 -10.96
N THR A 56 1.02 -15.74 -10.62
CA THR A 56 0.09 -15.12 -9.67
C THR A 56 0.71 -14.99 -8.27
N ALA A 57 1.43 -16.01 -7.81
CA ALA A 57 2.12 -15.99 -6.52
C ALA A 57 3.27 -14.97 -6.47
N VAL A 58 4.09 -14.87 -7.54
CA VAL A 58 5.15 -13.86 -7.65
C VAL A 58 4.58 -12.44 -7.66
N ASN A 59 3.48 -12.22 -8.38
CA ASN A 59 2.80 -10.93 -8.40
C ASN A 59 2.22 -10.57 -7.01
N ALA A 60 1.63 -11.53 -6.32
CA ALA A 60 1.12 -11.35 -4.96
C ALA A 60 2.26 -11.05 -3.96
N GLN A 61 3.40 -11.74 -4.07
CA GLN A 61 4.58 -11.48 -3.24
C GLN A 61 5.17 -10.09 -3.52
N THR A 62 5.20 -9.68 -4.79
CA THR A 62 5.66 -8.33 -5.19
C THR A 62 4.75 -7.25 -4.63
N ALA A 63 3.42 -7.43 -4.73
CA ALA A 63 2.43 -6.51 -4.18
C ALA A 63 2.49 -6.44 -2.65
N LEU A 64 2.65 -7.58 -1.97
CA LEU A 64 2.81 -7.63 -0.52
C LEU A 64 4.09 -6.92 -0.08
N THR A 65 5.21 -7.16 -0.76
CA THR A 65 6.49 -6.49 -0.46
C THR A 65 6.37 -4.97 -0.61
N ALA A 66 5.71 -4.50 -1.67
CA ALA A 66 5.45 -3.08 -1.88
C ALA A 66 4.53 -2.49 -0.80
N ALA A 67 3.48 -3.21 -0.40
CA ALA A 67 2.57 -2.79 0.66
C ALA A 67 3.26 -2.74 2.03
N THR A 68 4.12 -3.72 2.36
CA THR A 68 4.90 -3.70 3.61
C THR A 68 5.91 -2.56 3.64
N ALA A 69 6.53 -2.22 2.49
CA ALA A 69 7.39 -1.05 2.40
C ALA A 69 6.60 0.27 2.61
N GLN A 70 5.38 0.36 2.08
CA GLN A 70 4.49 1.50 2.30
C GLN A 70 4.01 1.61 3.77
N ASP A 71 3.73 0.48 4.42
CA ASP A 71 3.33 0.45 5.82
C ASP A 71 4.49 0.81 6.76
N ALA A 72 5.71 0.34 6.45
CA ALA A 72 6.94 0.77 7.13
C ALA A 72 7.20 2.28 6.96
N THR A 73 6.76 2.88 5.85
CA THR A 73 6.81 4.34 5.67
C THR A 73 5.74 5.11 6.47
N SER A 74 4.75 4.41 7.01
CA SER A 74 3.65 4.99 7.79
C SER A 74 3.85 4.82 9.30
N ALA A 75 4.84 4.05 9.74
CA ALA A 75 5.09 3.76 11.15
C ALA A 75 5.62 4.97 11.92
N ALA A 76 5.01 5.22 13.09
CA ALA A 76 5.35 6.30 14.02
C ALA A 76 6.86 6.36 14.30
N TYR A 77 7.49 7.46 13.91
CA TYR A 77 8.89 7.75 14.19
C TYR A 77 8.99 8.75 15.34
N VAL A 78 10.03 8.62 16.16
CA VAL A 78 10.46 9.70 17.05
C VAL A 78 11.51 10.49 16.29
N TYR A 79 11.37 11.81 16.26
CA TYR A 79 12.40 12.67 15.70
C TYR A 79 12.83 13.71 16.72
N THR A 80 14.10 14.09 16.64
CA THR A 80 14.70 15.14 17.46
C THR A 80 15.33 16.20 16.57
N PRO A 81 15.12 17.51 16.85
CA PRO A 81 14.27 18.07 17.90
C PRO A 81 12.77 17.94 17.58
N ALA A 82 11.91 17.92 18.61
CA ALA A 82 10.45 17.78 18.46
C ALA A 82 9.79 18.93 17.67
N ASN A 83 10.44 20.09 17.53
CA ASN A 83 9.96 21.22 16.73
C ASN A 83 11.05 21.65 15.76
N ALA A 84 11.16 20.94 14.64
CA ALA A 84 12.21 21.18 13.66
C ALA A 84 11.89 22.31 12.66
N LEU A 85 10.68 22.87 12.72
CA LEU A 85 10.20 23.86 11.76
C LEU A 85 10.03 25.22 12.41
N THR A 86 10.55 26.25 11.76
CA THR A 86 10.36 27.65 12.16
C THR A 86 10.07 28.48 10.92
N GLY A 87 8.97 29.24 10.94
CA GLY A 87 8.69 30.26 9.94
C GLY A 87 9.34 31.58 10.34
N GLN A 88 9.97 32.26 9.38
CA GLN A 88 10.63 33.53 9.58
C GLN A 88 10.20 34.52 8.49
N ASP A 89 10.19 35.80 8.83
CA ASP A 89 10.02 36.86 7.87
C ASP A 89 11.34 37.10 7.11
N ARG A 90 11.28 37.26 5.78
CA ARG A 90 12.44 37.66 4.96
C ARG A 90 12.52 39.17 4.74
N GLY A 91 11.55 39.91 5.27
CA GLY A 91 11.38 41.34 5.14
C GLY A 91 10.75 41.76 3.82
N ALA A 92 9.84 42.74 3.90
CA ALA A 92 9.22 43.40 2.76
C ALA A 92 8.45 42.41 1.84
N SER A 93 8.46 42.62 0.52
CA SER A 93 7.69 41.77 -0.42
C SER A 93 8.40 40.45 -0.78
N LEU A 94 9.40 40.01 0.00
CA LEU A 94 10.18 38.79 -0.25
C LEU A 94 9.53 37.51 0.29
N GLY A 95 8.41 37.65 1.00
CA GLY A 95 7.64 36.53 1.53
C GLY A 95 8.26 35.89 2.77
N GLY A 96 7.76 34.71 3.14
CA GLY A 96 8.25 33.93 4.27
C GLY A 96 9.50 33.11 3.94
N ARG A 97 10.16 32.63 4.99
CA ARG A 97 11.18 31.58 4.98
C ARG A 97 10.76 30.49 5.94
N ILE A 98 10.99 29.23 5.59
CA ILE A 98 10.87 28.11 6.52
C ILE A 98 12.27 27.58 6.80
N VAL A 99 12.68 27.61 8.05
CA VAL A 99 13.90 26.96 8.54
C VAL A 99 13.54 25.55 8.97
N VAL A 100 14.22 24.59 8.37
CA VAL A 100 14.22 23.18 8.78
C VAL A 100 15.50 22.96 9.58
N ALA A 101 15.36 22.66 10.86
CA ALA A 101 16.48 22.28 11.71
C ALA A 101 17.05 20.93 11.28
N GLY A 102 18.34 20.69 11.57
CA GLY A 102 18.90 19.35 11.47
C GLY A 102 18.12 18.41 12.38
N THR A 103 17.72 17.26 11.84
CA THR A 103 16.83 16.31 12.51
C THR A 103 17.40 14.91 12.50
N VAL A 104 17.15 14.13 13.54
CA VAL A 104 17.46 12.71 13.59
C VAL A 104 16.18 11.94 13.77
N PHE A 105 15.95 10.95 12.91
CA PHE A 105 14.77 10.10 12.89
C PHE A 105 15.13 8.68 13.33
N ASP A 106 14.30 8.14 14.21
CA ASP A 106 14.29 6.73 14.55
C ASP A 106 13.10 6.03 13.87
N TRP A 107 13.36 5.42 12.72
CA TRP A 107 12.42 4.55 12.04
C TRP A 107 12.25 3.23 12.81
N VAL A 108 11.22 2.47 12.44
CA VAL A 108 10.93 1.17 13.07
C VAL A 108 12.06 0.16 12.87
N ASP A 109 12.68 0.16 11.69
CA ASP A 109 13.70 -0.76 11.22
C ASP A 109 15.10 -0.14 11.12
N LEU A 110 15.20 1.19 11.13
CA LEU A 110 16.47 1.92 11.02
C LEU A 110 16.54 3.03 12.07
N LYS A 111 17.60 3.04 12.87
CA LYS A 111 17.80 4.01 13.95
C LYS A 111 18.81 5.09 13.57
N ASN A 112 18.66 6.27 14.15
CA ASN A 112 19.57 7.40 14.06
C ASN A 112 19.83 7.91 12.62
N VAL A 113 18.80 7.98 11.78
CA VAL A 113 18.92 8.57 10.44
C VAL A 113 18.95 10.08 10.56
N SER A 114 20.09 10.69 10.27
CA SER A 114 20.30 12.13 10.39
C SER A 114 19.99 12.83 9.08
N TYR A 115 19.24 13.93 9.12
CA TYR A 115 18.91 14.80 8.01
C TYR A 115 19.45 16.20 8.24
N ASN A 116 20.08 16.77 7.21
CA ASN A 116 20.64 18.11 7.28
C ASN A 116 19.52 19.16 7.26
N GLY A 117 19.70 20.20 8.07
CA GLY A 117 18.82 21.36 8.07
C GLY A 117 18.99 22.20 6.80
N VAL A 118 17.94 22.95 6.44
CA VAL A 118 17.93 23.83 5.27
C VAL A 118 17.02 25.04 5.51
N SER A 119 17.07 26.01 4.61
CA SER A 119 16.13 27.12 4.54
C SER A 119 15.38 27.11 3.23
N LEU A 120 14.07 26.95 3.31
CA LEU A 120 13.17 27.02 2.18
C LEU A 120 12.69 28.46 2.03
N ILE A 121 12.81 28.97 0.82
CA ILE A 121 12.31 30.30 0.43
C ILE A 121 11.23 30.19 -0.65
N LYS A 122 11.01 28.99 -1.18
CA LYS A 122 10.05 28.68 -2.23
C LYS A 122 9.23 27.45 -1.89
N ASP A 123 8.02 27.41 -2.42
CA ASP A 123 7.18 26.22 -2.41
C ASP A 123 7.61 25.21 -3.48
N ASP A 124 6.91 24.08 -3.53
CA ASP A 124 7.17 22.98 -4.47
C ASP A 124 6.83 23.30 -5.93
N ALA A 125 6.07 24.37 -6.18
CA ALA A 125 5.81 24.93 -7.49
C ALA A 125 6.87 25.97 -7.92
N GLY A 126 7.78 26.35 -7.01
CA GLY A 126 8.85 27.30 -7.26
C GLY A 126 8.47 28.78 -7.03
N ALA A 127 7.28 29.03 -6.48
CA ALA A 127 6.84 30.35 -6.06
C ALA A 127 7.44 30.71 -4.70
N ASP A 128 7.64 32.00 -4.41
CA ASP A 128 8.07 32.45 -3.09
C ASP A 128 7.00 32.08 -2.03
N LEU A 129 7.44 31.76 -0.82
CA LEU A 129 6.52 31.40 0.26
C LEU A 129 5.67 32.61 0.66
N ALA A 130 4.36 32.49 0.61
CA ALA A 130 3.44 33.54 1.00
C ALA A 130 3.46 33.75 2.53
N TYR A 131 3.16 34.96 2.99
CA TYR A 131 2.95 35.26 4.41
C TYR A 131 1.67 34.64 4.96
N SER A 132 1.60 34.47 6.28
CA SER A 132 0.41 33.96 6.99
C SER A 132 -0.21 32.70 6.37
N THR A 133 0.63 31.83 5.80
CA THR A 133 0.20 30.68 5.00
C THR A 133 0.74 29.40 5.61
N GLN A 134 -0.12 28.39 5.77
CA GLN A 134 0.29 27.08 6.25
C GLN A 134 0.95 26.28 5.12
N TYR A 135 2.17 25.82 5.37
CA TYR A 135 2.91 24.92 4.50
C TYR A 135 3.18 23.60 5.22
N PHE A 136 3.07 22.51 4.46
CA PHE A 136 3.48 21.17 4.83
C PHE A 136 4.88 20.91 4.29
N VAL A 137 5.81 20.52 5.16
CA VAL A 137 7.21 20.31 4.80
C VAL A 137 7.48 18.82 4.66
N TYR A 138 8.06 18.45 3.53
CA TYR A 138 8.34 17.05 3.22
C TYR A 138 9.65 16.89 2.44
N CYS A 139 10.16 15.67 2.38
CA CYS A 139 11.24 15.29 1.47
C CYS A 139 10.91 13.96 0.79
N ASP A 140 11.58 13.68 -0.33
CA ASP A 140 11.53 12.39 -1.01
C ASP A 140 12.85 11.64 -0.69
N ASP A 141 12.80 10.60 0.14
CA ASP A 141 13.96 9.77 0.53
C ASP A 141 13.51 8.30 0.72
N PRO A 142 13.18 7.59 -0.37
CA PRO A 142 12.61 6.24 -0.29
C PRO A 142 13.53 5.23 0.42
N SER A 143 14.85 5.46 0.38
CA SER A 143 15.83 4.58 1.00
C SER A 143 16.16 4.97 2.45
N ARG A 144 15.60 6.09 2.97
CA ARG A 144 15.88 6.60 4.33
C ARG A 144 17.38 6.75 4.58
N THR A 145 18.10 7.22 3.57
CA THR A 145 19.56 7.35 3.64
C THR A 145 19.96 8.52 4.53
N GLY A 146 19.08 9.53 4.66
CA GLY A 146 19.38 10.75 5.37
C GLY A 146 20.37 11.66 4.62
N GLY A 147 21.08 12.50 5.37
CA GLY A 147 22.05 13.46 4.89
C GLY A 147 21.40 14.69 4.24
N ALA A 148 21.96 15.12 3.12
CA ALA A 148 21.49 16.27 2.36
C ALA A 148 20.33 15.87 1.44
N VAL A 149 19.11 15.91 1.97
CA VAL A 149 17.88 15.68 1.17
C VAL A 149 17.31 16.99 0.64
N THR A 150 16.54 16.89 -0.45
CA THR A 150 15.79 18.03 -0.98
C THR A 150 14.47 18.17 -0.24
N TRP A 151 14.43 19.10 0.71
CA TRP A 151 13.19 19.50 1.38
C TRP A 151 12.32 20.35 0.44
N LYS A 152 11.02 20.19 0.56
CA LYS A 152 9.98 20.89 -0.20
C LYS A 152 8.90 21.37 0.76
N ALA A 153 8.22 22.45 0.38
CA ALA A 153 7.06 22.99 1.10
C ALA A 153 5.87 23.05 0.15
N THR A 154 4.68 22.67 0.60
CA THR A 154 3.46 22.79 -0.21
C THR A 154 2.26 23.16 0.65
N THR A 155 1.27 23.81 0.05
CA THR A 155 -0.02 24.08 0.71
C THR A 155 -1.02 22.94 0.51
N ASP A 156 -0.74 22.01 -0.42
CA ASP A 156 -1.59 20.87 -0.72
C ASP A 156 -1.19 19.63 0.09
N TYR A 157 -1.96 19.36 1.15
CA TYR A 157 -1.75 18.19 2.00
C TYR A 157 -1.83 16.86 1.23
N LEU A 158 -2.62 16.77 0.16
CA LEU A 158 -2.81 15.51 -0.57
C LEU A 158 -1.54 15.09 -1.33
N LYS A 159 -0.65 16.03 -1.65
CA LYS A 159 0.65 15.74 -2.24
C LYS A 159 1.56 14.93 -1.32
N LEU A 160 1.27 14.84 -0.03
CA LEU A 160 2.07 14.06 0.92
C LEU A 160 1.88 12.54 0.73
N ASN A 161 0.80 12.11 0.08
CA ASN A 161 0.48 10.70 -0.16
C ASN A 161 1.24 10.13 -1.38
N ASN A 162 2.57 10.12 -1.33
CA ASN A 162 3.41 9.53 -2.36
C ASN A 162 4.43 8.55 -1.76
N VAL A 163 4.74 7.47 -2.48
CA VAL A 163 5.67 6.44 -2.02
C VAL A 163 7.07 7.04 -1.88
N GLY A 164 7.70 6.80 -0.73
CA GLY A 164 9.04 7.33 -0.43
C GLY A 164 9.08 8.81 -0.05
N ARG A 165 7.90 9.44 0.13
CA ARG A 165 7.76 10.80 0.65
C ARG A 165 7.52 10.77 2.14
N TRP A 166 8.22 11.66 2.83
CA TRP A 166 8.14 11.79 4.29
C TRP A 166 7.72 13.20 4.64
N HIS A 167 6.64 13.31 5.41
CA HIS A 167 6.16 14.56 5.96
C HIS A 167 6.81 14.80 7.32
N LEU A 168 7.52 15.92 7.47
CA LEU A 168 8.15 16.34 8.72
C LEU A 168 7.16 17.06 9.64
N GLY A 169 6.24 17.84 9.06
CA GLY A 169 5.28 18.64 9.82
C GLY A 169 4.78 19.86 9.05
N ALA A 170 3.99 20.66 9.73
CA ALA A 170 3.40 21.88 9.19
C ALA A 170 3.89 23.13 9.92
N VAL A 171 3.98 24.23 9.19
CA VAL A 171 4.34 25.54 9.74
C VAL A 171 3.54 26.62 9.03
N VAL A 172 3.05 27.59 9.80
CA VAL A 172 2.44 28.81 9.26
C VAL A 172 3.55 29.83 9.12
N THR A 173 3.80 30.36 7.93
CA THR A 173 4.73 31.49 7.77
C THR A 173 4.22 32.71 8.55
N PRO A 174 5.12 33.58 9.06
CA PRO A 174 4.68 34.75 9.81
C PRO A 174 3.92 35.74 8.92
N ALA A 175 3.30 36.74 9.55
CA ALA A 175 2.85 37.93 8.83
C ALA A 175 4.06 38.75 8.36
N ASP A 176 3.86 39.66 7.40
CA ASP A 176 4.89 40.64 7.01
C ASP A 176 5.27 41.51 8.22
N ALA A 177 6.58 41.65 8.47
CA ALA A 177 7.16 42.24 9.67
C ALA A 177 6.72 41.57 10.99
N GLY A 178 6.16 40.35 10.91
CA GLY A 178 5.78 39.54 12.06
C GLY A 178 6.98 38.86 12.73
N GLY A 179 6.79 38.43 13.97
CA GLY A 179 7.76 37.59 14.67
C GLY A 179 7.77 36.16 14.14
N ASP A 180 8.84 35.43 14.42
CA ASP A 180 9.00 34.02 14.04
C ASP A 180 7.82 33.16 14.54
N THR A 181 7.41 32.21 13.70
CA THR A 181 6.38 31.23 14.01
C THR A 181 7.01 29.86 14.25
N ALA A 182 6.52 29.12 15.25
CA ALA A 182 6.91 27.73 15.43
C ALA A 182 6.02 26.83 14.57
N GLY A 183 6.64 25.88 13.87
CA GLY A 183 5.92 24.78 13.25
C GLY A 183 5.63 23.66 14.24
N GLY A 184 4.58 22.90 13.97
CA GLY A 184 4.27 21.67 14.70
C GLY A 184 4.58 20.47 13.82
N GLY A 185 5.26 19.47 14.38
CA GLY A 185 5.34 18.16 13.73
C GLY A 185 4.39 17.20 14.42
N ASP A 186 3.23 17.00 13.80
CA ASP A 186 2.45 15.79 13.99
C ASP A 186 3.20 14.66 13.27
N GLY A 187 4.34 14.24 13.82
CA GLY A 187 5.13 13.11 13.37
C GLY A 187 4.30 11.83 13.45
N GLY A 188 3.43 11.65 12.47
CA GLY A 188 2.46 10.60 12.35
C GLY A 188 1.94 10.70 10.92
N GLY A 189 2.51 9.87 10.05
CA GLY A 189 2.06 9.75 8.67
C GLY A 189 0.54 9.63 8.60
N GLY A 190 -0.05 10.05 7.49
CA GLY A 190 -1.48 9.94 7.22
C GLY A 190 -1.97 8.49 7.33
N GLY A 191 -2.28 8.07 8.55
CA GLY A 191 -2.59 6.69 8.92
C GLY A 191 -2.63 6.54 10.44
N LEU A 192 -3.74 6.97 11.04
CA LEU A 192 -4.19 6.66 12.41
C LEU A 192 -3.19 6.98 13.54
N GLY A 193 -3.54 8.02 14.31
CA GLY A 193 -2.74 8.52 15.40
C GLY A 193 -2.20 7.44 16.36
N ARG A 194 -0.97 7.70 16.82
CA ARG A 194 -0.52 7.49 18.19
C ARG A 194 -1.35 6.45 18.97
N ILE A 195 -1.10 5.16 18.77
CA ILE A 195 -1.42 4.16 19.80
C ILE A 195 -0.39 4.36 20.90
N GLU A 196 -0.58 5.40 21.72
CA GLU A 196 0.03 5.45 23.04
C GLU A 196 -0.48 4.23 23.79
N ARG A 197 0.40 3.24 23.88
CA ARG A 197 0.36 2.15 24.85
C ARG A 197 0.43 2.79 26.24
N TYR A 198 -0.68 3.35 26.72
CA TYR A 198 -0.90 3.48 28.15
C TYR A 198 -1.16 2.08 28.68
N GLY A 199 -0.22 1.60 29.50
CA GLY A 199 -0.50 0.49 30.37
C GLY A 199 -1.61 0.88 31.34
N PHE A 200 -2.68 0.09 31.33
CA PHE A 200 -3.51 -0.23 32.49
C PHE A 200 -3.84 -1.72 32.39
#